data_AF-A0AAP5QRI0-F1
#
_entry.id   AF-A0AAP5QRI0-F1
#
_cell.length_a   1.000
_cell.length_b   1.000
_cell.length_c   1.000
_cell.angle_alpha   90.00
_cell.angle_beta   90.00
_cell.angle_gamma   90.00
#
_symmetry.space_group_name_H-M   'P 1'
#
loop_
_entity.id
_entity.type
_entity.pdbx_description
1 polymer ?
#
loop_
_entity_poly.entity_id
_entity_poly.type
_entity_poly.pdbx_seq_one_letter_code
_entity_poly.pdbx_strand_id
1 'polypeptide(L)'
;MKLTDSFKDIITFEGQHIKVKLSFDVVLKAFELLEDDYFSDAEKWEMLAEMFVANPADIRGLCLSEKVTFANAVFDYLIAERTEKPSENSDDIEDYSYSDEPYYDFTQDADYIYASFLFDYNIDLIEQQGKLHWKKFKALLNGLSEKTKFREVVNIRMRELPKDKEERRRLEKLKRLYALKEKPQNEARIKKKVEALDRKMNDLAAALRNKGGR
;
A
#
# COMPACT_ATOMS: atom_id res chain seq x y z
N MET A 1 -6.31 8.63 -15.12
CA MET A 1 -7.49 9.45 -14.79
C MET A 1 -7.48 10.73 -15.63
N LYS A 2 -8.52 10.96 -16.44
CA LYS A 2 -8.76 12.23 -17.14
C LYS A 2 -9.80 13.05 -16.39
N LEU A 3 -9.73 14.38 -16.49
CA LEU A 3 -10.69 15.29 -15.83
C LEU A 3 -12.11 15.16 -16.38
N THR A 4 -12.28 14.58 -17.57
CA THR A 4 -13.57 14.30 -18.21
C THR A 4 -14.18 12.96 -17.78
N ASP A 5 -13.43 12.14 -17.05
CA ASP A 5 -13.88 10.81 -16.66
C ASP A 5 -14.86 10.91 -15.48
N SER A 6 -15.90 10.07 -15.50
CA SER A 6 -16.79 9.84 -14.36
C SER A 6 -16.45 8.51 -13.69
N PHE A 7 -16.33 8.47 -12.37
CA PHE A 7 -16.22 7.21 -11.61
C PHE A 7 -17.56 6.47 -11.65
N LYS A 8 -17.69 5.55 -12.61
CA LYS A 8 -18.92 4.77 -12.78
C LYS A 8 -19.09 3.75 -11.65
N ASP A 9 -17.99 3.28 -11.06
CA ASP A 9 -17.94 2.39 -9.89
C ASP A 9 -18.97 1.26 -9.97
N ILE A 10 -19.01 0.58 -11.12
CA ILE A 10 -19.91 -0.52 -11.41
C ILE A 10 -19.06 -1.71 -11.85
N ILE A 11 -19.28 -2.85 -11.20
CA ILE A 11 -18.73 -4.14 -11.60
C ILE A 11 -19.87 -4.94 -12.25
N THR A 12 -19.59 -5.50 -13.43
CA THR A 12 -20.51 -6.43 -14.09
C THR A 12 -20.20 -7.83 -13.58
N PHE A 13 -21.14 -8.42 -12.84
CA PHE A 13 -21.03 -9.76 -12.28
C PHE A 13 -22.27 -10.56 -12.67
N GLU A 14 -22.08 -11.69 -13.38
CA GLU A 14 -23.17 -12.56 -13.86
C GLU A 14 -24.30 -11.84 -14.61
N GLY A 15 -23.96 -10.82 -15.40
CA GLY A 15 -24.92 -10.00 -16.15
C GLY A 15 -25.65 -8.95 -15.31
N GLN A 16 -25.38 -8.88 -14.00
CA GLN A 16 -25.86 -7.81 -13.12
C GLN A 16 -24.82 -6.69 -13.02
N HIS A 17 -25.30 -5.45 -12.93
CA HIS A 17 -24.46 -4.27 -12.72
C HIS A 17 -24.52 -3.87 -11.26
N ILE A 18 -23.48 -4.23 -10.51
CA ILE A 18 -23.40 -3.97 -9.07
C ILE A 18 -22.60 -2.69 -8.86
N LYS A 19 -23.21 -1.71 -8.18
CA LYS A 19 -22.52 -0.48 -7.80
C LYS A 19 -21.65 -0.72 -6.58
N VAL A 20 -20.41 -0.22 -6.61
CA VAL A 20 -19.45 -0.35 -5.52
C VAL A 20 -19.17 0.99 -4.82
N LYS A 21 -18.80 0.90 -3.55
CA LYS A 21 -18.34 2.00 -2.70
C LYS A 21 -16.83 1.94 -2.60
N LEU A 22 -16.16 2.89 -3.25
CA LEU A 22 -14.70 2.98 -3.29
C LEU A 22 -14.22 4.28 -2.64
N SER A 23 -14.84 4.71 -1.55
CA SER A 23 -14.27 5.79 -0.74
C SER A 23 -12.98 5.32 -0.09
N PHE A 24 -12.06 6.26 0.17
CA PHE A 24 -10.72 5.91 0.62
C PHE A 24 -10.71 5.10 1.92
N ASP A 25 -11.61 5.42 2.85
CA ASP A 25 -11.76 4.74 4.13
C ASP A 25 -12.23 3.29 3.98
N VAL A 26 -13.13 3.01 3.03
CA VAL A 26 -13.57 1.63 2.73
C VAL A 26 -12.41 0.81 2.17
N VAL A 27 -11.63 1.40 1.27
CA VAL A 27 -10.46 0.73 0.66
C VAL A 27 -9.35 0.51 1.68
N LEU A 28 -9.06 1.49 2.55
CA LEU A 28 -8.07 1.33 3.62
C LEU A 28 -8.49 0.23 4.60
N LYS A 29 -9.76 0.24 5.03
CA LYS A 29 -10.30 -0.80 5.91
C LYS A 29 -10.29 -2.18 5.28
N ALA A 30 -10.47 -2.27 3.95
CA ALA A 30 -10.35 -3.52 3.22
C ALA A 30 -8.91 -4.06 3.26
N PHE A 31 -7.89 -3.20 3.15
CA PHE A 31 -6.50 -3.62 3.32
C PHE A 31 -6.18 -4.04 4.76
N GLU A 32 -6.70 -3.32 5.76
CA GLU A 32 -6.55 -3.71 7.17
C GLU A 32 -7.14 -5.10 7.45
N LEU A 33 -8.33 -5.38 6.90
CA LEU A 33 -9.00 -6.67 7.03
C LEU A 33 -8.20 -7.82 6.39
N LEU A 34 -7.50 -7.57 5.29
CA LEU A 34 -6.66 -8.60 4.66
C LEU A 34 -5.48 -9.01 5.55
N GLU A 35 -4.90 -8.06 6.29
CA GLU A 35 -3.76 -8.27 7.16
C GLU A 35 -4.12 -8.83 8.55
N ASP A 36 -5.40 -8.72 8.94
CA ASP A 36 -5.93 -9.22 10.21
C ASP A 36 -5.73 -10.74 10.37
N ASP A 37 -5.38 -11.23 11.56
CA ASP A 37 -5.15 -12.65 11.83
C ASP A 37 -6.29 -13.33 12.60
N TYR A 38 -7.32 -12.56 12.96
CA TYR A 38 -8.48 -13.04 13.71
C TYR A 38 -9.49 -13.75 12.81
N PHE A 39 -9.69 -13.24 11.58
CA PHE A 39 -10.61 -13.84 10.61
C PHE A 39 -9.93 -14.85 9.69
N SER A 40 -10.65 -15.92 9.34
CA SER A 40 -10.22 -16.84 8.28
C SER A 40 -10.29 -16.16 6.90
N ASP A 41 -9.54 -16.67 5.93
CA ASP A 41 -9.55 -16.11 4.57
C ASP A 41 -10.96 -16.07 3.99
N ALA A 42 -11.76 -17.12 4.16
CA ALA A 42 -13.15 -17.18 3.70
C ALA A 42 -14.01 -16.05 4.28
N GLU A 43 -13.93 -15.83 5.60
CA GLU A 43 -14.66 -14.76 6.28
C GLU A 43 -14.22 -13.37 5.80
N LYS A 44 -12.91 -13.15 5.64
CA LYS A 44 -12.39 -11.90 5.10
C LYS A 44 -12.97 -11.60 3.73
N TRP A 45 -12.93 -12.56 2.81
CA TRP A 45 -13.44 -12.36 1.44
C TRP A 45 -14.94 -12.10 1.40
N GLU A 46 -15.72 -12.75 2.27
CA GLU A 46 -17.14 -12.47 2.42
C GLU A 46 -17.38 -11.05 2.95
N MET A 47 -16.68 -10.65 4.02
CA MET A 47 -16.76 -9.30 4.59
C MET A 47 -16.35 -8.22 3.58
N LEU A 48 -15.31 -8.48 2.77
CA LEU A 48 -14.85 -7.59 1.71
C LEU A 48 -15.94 -7.34 0.66
N ALA A 49 -16.64 -8.38 0.23
CA ALA A 49 -17.76 -8.24 -0.70
C ALA A 49 -18.86 -7.33 -0.12
N GLU A 50 -19.18 -7.52 1.17
CA GLU A 50 -20.18 -6.72 1.89
C GLU A 50 -19.74 -5.26 2.12
N MET A 51 -18.45 -5.02 2.31
CA MET A 51 -17.89 -3.67 2.45
C MET A 51 -17.95 -2.89 1.14
N PHE A 52 -17.63 -3.52 0.02
CA PHE A 52 -17.57 -2.85 -1.27
C PHE A 52 -18.93 -2.63 -1.92
N VAL A 53 -19.97 -3.39 -1.58
CA VAL A 53 -21.27 -3.22 -2.22
C VAL A 53 -21.99 -1.94 -1.78
N ALA A 54 -22.56 -1.20 -2.74
CA ALA A 54 -23.36 -0.02 -2.42
C ALA A 54 -24.69 -0.39 -1.74
N ASN A 55 -25.35 -1.43 -2.25
CA ASN A 55 -26.60 -1.98 -1.75
C ASN A 55 -26.43 -3.46 -1.36
N PRO A 56 -26.48 -3.80 -0.06
CA PRO A 56 -26.32 -5.20 0.40
C PRO A 56 -27.31 -6.21 -0.20
N ALA A 57 -28.46 -5.75 -0.71
CA ALA A 57 -29.41 -6.64 -1.38
C ALA A 57 -28.87 -7.24 -2.69
N ASP A 58 -27.93 -6.55 -3.35
CA ASP A 58 -27.37 -6.97 -4.64
C ASP A 58 -26.50 -8.23 -4.53
N ILE A 59 -25.98 -8.51 -3.33
CA ILE A 59 -25.11 -9.68 -3.08
C ILE A 59 -25.71 -10.69 -2.08
N ARG A 60 -26.93 -10.45 -1.57
CA ARG A 60 -27.54 -11.30 -0.53
C ARG A 60 -27.80 -12.73 -1.01
N GLY A 61 -28.11 -12.90 -2.29
CA GLY A 61 -28.36 -14.21 -2.89
C GLY A 61 -27.10 -14.96 -3.33
N LEU A 62 -25.93 -14.30 -3.27
CA LEU A 62 -24.68 -14.88 -3.73
C LEU A 62 -24.12 -15.85 -2.70
N CYS A 63 -23.64 -16.99 -3.17
CA CYS A 63 -22.88 -17.94 -2.37
C CYS A 63 -21.45 -17.42 -2.10
N LEU A 64 -20.74 -18.07 -1.18
CA LEU A 64 -19.39 -17.65 -0.78
C LEU A 64 -18.42 -17.53 -1.97
N SER A 65 -18.42 -18.48 -2.91
CA SER A 65 -17.54 -18.43 -4.09
C SER A 65 -17.84 -17.25 -5.01
N GLU A 66 -19.11 -16.86 -5.15
CA GLU A 66 -19.51 -15.70 -5.93
C GLU A 66 -19.10 -14.40 -5.22
N LYS A 67 -19.29 -14.31 -3.90
CA LYS A 67 -18.81 -13.17 -3.09
C LYS A 67 -17.30 -13.01 -3.20
N VAL A 68 -16.54 -14.11 -3.11
CA VAL A 68 -15.07 -14.11 -3.30
C VAL A 68 -14.71 -13.61 -4.69
N THR A 69 -15.40 -14.08 -5.74
CA THR A 69 -15.12 -13.66 -7.12
C THR A 69 -15.44 -12.17 -7.33
N PHE A 70 -16.56 -11.70 -6.78
CA PHE A 70 -16.92 -10.29 -6.80
C PHE A 70 -15.88 -9.43 -6.09
N ALA A 71 -15.49 -9.77 -4.86
CA ALA A 71 -14.48 -9.03 -4.11
C ALA A 71 -13.14 -8.98 -4.86
N ASN A 72 -12.70 -10.09 -5.45
CA ASN A 72 -11.51 -10.12 -6.31
C ASN A 72 -11.65 -9.19 -7.51
N ALA A 73 -12.80 -9.17 -8.19
CA ALA A 73 -13.04 -8.25 -9.31
C ALA A 73 -12.97 -6.77 -8.89
N VAL A 74 -13.38 -6.44 -7.66
CA VAL A 74 -13.19 -5.09 -7.11
C VAL A 74 -11.71 -4.77 -6.88
N PHE A 75 -10.93 -5.70 -6.34
CA PHE A 75 -9.48 -5.52 -6.19
C PHE A 75 -8.77 -5.40 -7.54
N ASP A 76 -9.15 -6.21 -8.52
CA ASP A 76 -8.65 -6.09 -9.88
C ASP A 76 -9.01 -4.72 -10.46
N TYR A 77 -10.21 -4.20 -10.21
CA TYR A 77 -10.56 -2.83 -10.62
C TYR A 77 -9.69 -1.76 -9.93
N LEU A 78 -9.35 -1.95 -8.64
CA LEU A 78 -8.46 -1.05 -7.89
C LEU A 78 -7.00 -1.13 -8.36
N ILE A 79 -6.55 -2.31 -8.83
CA ILE A 79 -5.16 -2.60 -9.21
C ILE A 79 -4.91 -2.42 -10.71
N ALA A 80 -5.86 -2.78 -11.58
CA ALA A 80 -5.71 -2.79 -13.04
C ALA A 80 -5.49 -1.39 -13.64
N GLU A 81 -5.77 -0.32 -12.92
CA GLU A 81 -5.31 1.03 -13.30
C GLU A 81 -3.78 1.22 -13.23
N ARG A 82 -3.00 0.21 -12.81
CA ARG A 82 -1.52 0.23 -12.81
C ARG A 82 -0.88 0.07 -14.20
N THR A 83 -1.59 -0.34 -15.25
CA THR A 83 -0.96 -0.81 -16.50
C THR A 83 -0.93 0.18 -17.67
N GLU A 84 -1.26 1.46 -17.47
CA GLU A 84 -0.81 2.52 -18.38
C GLU A 84 0.61 2.93 -17.96
N LYS A 85 1.63 2.27 -18.52
CA LYS A 85 3.05 2.61 -18.32
C LYS A 85 3.25 4.12 -18.55
N PRO A 86 3.96 4.84 -17.67
CA PRO A 86 4.43 6.18 -17.98
C PRO A 86 5.39 6.10 -19.18
N SER A 87 5.20 7.02 -20.13
CA SER A 87 6.12 7.23 -21.26
C SER A 87 7.56 7.42 -20.78
N GLU A 88 8.52 6.83 -21.48
CA GLU A 88 9.97 6.78 -21.21
C GLU A 88 10.72 8.15 -21.19
N ASN A 89 10.05 9.29 -20.98
CA ASN A 89 10.68 10.61 -21.09
C ASN A 89 10.29 11.59 -19.97
N SER A 90 10.55 11.24 -18.70
CA SER A 90 10.61 12.24 -17.63
C SER A 90 11.58 11.80 -16.54
N ASP A 91 12.83 12.25 -16.66
CA ASP A 91 13.94 11.92 -15.76
C ASP A 91 13.82 12.51 -14.33
N ASP A 92 12.71 13.14 -13.93
CA ASP A 92 12.62 13.84 -12.63
C ASP A 92 11.27 13.67 -11.88
N ILE A 93 10.50 12.61 -12.15
CA ILE A 93 9.35 12.26 -11.28
C ILE A 93 9.53 10.82 -10.84
N GLU A 94 10.14 10.62 -9.67
CA GLU A 94 10.19 9.32 -9.01
C GLU A 94 8.76 8.82 -8.82
N ASP A 95 8.45 7.78 -9.60
CA ASP A 95 7.23 7.02 -9.54
C ASP A 95 7.10 6.40 -8.14
N TYR A 96 6.33 7.05 -7.26
CA TYR A 96 5.88 6.48 -5.98
C TYR A 96 4.86 5.35 -6.21
N SER A 97 5.10 4.49 -7.20
CA SER A 97 4.38 3.25 -7.37
C SER A 97 4.79 2.28 -6.29
N TYR A 98 3.81 1.49 -5.86
CA TYR A 98 3.94 0.40 -4.90
C TYR A 98 4.98 -0.63 -5.42
N SER A 99 6.25 -0.36 -5.18
CA SER A 99 7.30 -1.36 -5.09
C SER A 99 7.27 -1.97 -3.69
N ASP A 100 7.63 -3.25 -3.59
CA ASP A 100 7.45 -4.17 -2.45
C ASP A 100 8.19 -3.80 -1.13
N GLU A 101 8.58 -2.54 -0.96
CA GLU A 101 9.04 -1.94 0.31
C GLU A 101 8.38 -0.56 0.46
N PRO A 102 7.30 -0.44 1.25
CA PRO A 102 6.63 0.83 1.31
C PRO A 102 7.35 1.66 2.37
N TYR A 103 7.99 2.75 1.94
CA TYR A 103 8.55 3.77 2.83
C TYR A 103 7.48 4.47 3.69
N TYR A 104 6.22 4.05 3.58
CA TYR A 104 5.10 4.47 4.42
C TYR A 104 4.13 3.32 4.68
N ASP A 105 3.36 3.41 5.74
CA ASP A 105 2.27 2.50 6.07
C ASP A 105 1.04 3.34 6.43
N PHE A 106 -0.10 3.06 5.79
CA PHE A 106 -1.31 3.89 5.95
C PHE A 106 -1.81 3.94 7.40
N THR A 107 -1.61 2.87 8.17
CA THR A 107 -2.04 2.79 9.57
C THR A 107 -1.05 3.51 10.48
N GLN A 108 0.25 3.27 10.30
CA GLN A 108 1.28 3.88 11.16
C GLN A 108 1.53 5.36 10.85
N ASP A 109 1.33 5.78 9.60
CA ASP A 109 1.50 7.17 9.16
C ASP A 109 0.17 7.94 9.08
N ALA A 110 -0.93 7.39 9.60
CA ALA A 110 -2.26 7.98 9.53
C ALA A 110 -2.27 9.45 9.98
N ASP A 111 -1.62 9.77 11.10
CA ASP A 111 -1.54 11.14 11.64
C ASP A 111 -0.78 12.08 10.69
N TYR A 112 0.32 11.61 10.10
CA TYR A 112 1.10 12.40 9.15
C TYR A 112 0.32 12.65 7.86
N ILE A 113 -0.38 11.63 7.35
CA ILE A 113 -1.24 11.75 6.17
C ILE A 113 -2.37 12.72 6.45
N TYR A 114 -3.09 12.56 7.56
CA TYR A 114 -4.17 13.46 7.97
C TYR A 114 -3.69 14.92 8.04
N ALA A 115 -2.62 15.19 8.80
CA ALA A 115 -2.08 16.52 8.94
C ALA A 115 -1.63 17.12 7.59
N SER A 116 -1.09 16.29 6.70
CA SER A 116 -0.63 16.72 5.38
C SER A 116 -1.77 17.07 4.42
N PHE A 117 -2.86 16.30 4.42
CA PHE A 117 -4.06 16.63 3.63
C PHE A 117 -4.71 17.93 4.09
N LEU A 118 -4.79 18.14 5.41
CA LEU A 118 -5.31 19.37 5.96
C LEU A 118 -4.40 20.56 5.63
N PHE A 119 -3.08 20.39 5.72
CA PHE A 119 -2.10 21.43 5.41
C PHE A 119 -2.09 21.86 3.94
N ASP A 120 -1.99 20.92 2.99
CA ASP A 120 -1.83 21.24 1.57
C ASP A 120 -3.16 21.57 0.88
N TYR A 121 -4.24 20.89 1.27
CA TYR A 121 -5.51 20.95 0.54
C TYR A 121 -6.67 21.49 1.37
N ASN A 122 -6.47 21.73 2.67
CA ASN A 122 -7.55 22.07 3.60
C ASN A 122 -8.69 21.03 3.55
N ILE A 123 -8.32 19.74 3.42
CA ILE A 123 -9.25 18.62 3.40
C ILE A 123 -9.15 17.87 4.74
N ASP A 124 -10.23 17.89 5.51
CA ASP A 124 -10.35 17.02 6.68
C ASP A 124 -10.75 15.60 6.23
N LEU A 125 -9.82 14.64 6.32
CA LEU A 125 -10.08 13.26 5.89
C LEU A 125 -11.16 12.55 6.74
N ILE A 126 -11.33 12.91 8.01
CA ILE A 126 -12.36 12.32 8.87
C ILE A 126 -13.75 12.74 8.36
N GLU A 127 -13.92 14.01 7.98
CA GLU A 127 -15.18 14.49 7.39
C GLU A 127 -15.45 13.94 5.98
N GLN A 128 -14.41 13.45 5.30
CA GLN A 128 -14.48 12.88 3.95
C GLN A 128 -14.72 11.36 3.91
N GLN A 129 -14.82 10.68 5.06
CA GLN A 129 -15.17 9.26 5.10
C GLN A 129 -16.50 8.99 4.37
N GLY A 130 -16.52 7.95 3.53
CA GLY A 130 -17.67 7.63 2.67
C GLY A 130 -17.86 8.57 1.46
N LYS A 131 -17.06 9.62 1.30
CA LYS A 131 -17.24 10.65 0.24
C LYS A 131 -16.06 10.74 -0.72
N LEU A 132 -14.83 10.81 -0.19
CA LEU A 132 -13.64 10.99 -1.02
C LEU A 132 -13.27 9.67 -1.70
N HIS A 133 -13.50 9.61 -3.00
CA HIS A 133 -13.18 8.45 -3.84
C HIS A 133 -11.69 8.10 -3.78
N TRP A 134 -11.36 6.81 -3.74
CA TRP A 134 -10.01 6.27 -3.61
C TRP A 134 -9.02 6.85 -4.63
N LYS A 135 -9.44 6.98 -5.90
CA LYS A 135 -8.60 7.56 -6.95
C LYS A 135 -8.25 9.03 -6.69
N LYS A 136 -9.20 9.81 -6.16
CA LYS A 136 -8.95 11.21 -5.77
C LYS A 136 -8.00 11.26 -4.57
N PHE A 137 -8.24 10.41 -3.57
CA PHE A 137 -7.34 10.27 -2.42
C PHE A 137 -5.91 9.93 -2.84
N LYS A 138 -5.72 8.93 -3.72
CA LYS A 138 -4.40 8.56 -4.25
C LYS A 138 -3.74 9.68 -5.05
N ALA A 139 -4.50 10.38 -5.90
CA ALA A 139 -3.97 11.52 -6.65
C ALA A 139 -3.51 12.66 -5.72
N LEU A 140 -4.28 12.97 -4.68
CA LEU A 140 -3.92 13.97 -3.66
C LEU A 140 -2.72 13.53 -2.83
N LEU A 141 -2.69 12.28 -2.36
CA LEU A 141 -1.57 11.72 -1.61
C LEU A 141 -0.25 11.80 -2.40
N ASN A 142 -0.30 11.41 -3.67
CA ASN A 142 0.85 11.48 -4.57
C ASN A 142 1.21 12.93 -4.94
N GLY A 143 0.27 13.86 -4.86
CA GLY A 143 0.48 15.29 -5.12
C GLY A 143 0.92 16.11 -3.91
N LEU A 144 1.09 15.50 -2.73
CA LEU A 144 1.52 16.21 -1.53
C LEU A 144 2.88 16.88 -1.74
N SER A 145 2.97 18.14 -1.33
CA SER A 145 4.17 18.97 -1.41
C SER A 145 5.26 18.49 -0.45
N GLU A 146 6.52 18.74 -0.82
CA GLU A 146 7.72 18.41 -0.01
C GLU A 146 7.74 19.05 1.38
N LYS A 147 6.87 20.04 1.63
CA LYS A 147 6.75 20.74 2.92
C LYS A 147 5.88 19.99 3.91
N THR A 148 5.14 18.99 3.46
CA THR A 148 4.19 18.25 4.29
C THR A 148 4.92 17.30 5.24
N LYS A 149 4.29 17.02 6.38
CA LYS A 149 4.88 16.13 7.39
C LYS A 149 5.05 14.71 6.84
N PHE A 150 4.10 14.25 6.04
CA PHE A 150 4.16 12.95 5.40
C PHE A 150 5.35 12.84 4.45
N ARG A 151 5.56 13.82 3.55
CA ARG A 151 6.72 13.82 2.65
C ARG A 151 8.04 13.88 3.39
N GLU A 152 8.14 14.71 4.44
CA GLU A 152 9.33 14.76 5.30
C GLU A 152 9.69 13.37 5.86
N VAL A 153 8.71 12.66 6.42
CA VAL A 153 8.91 11.33 7.03
C VAL A 153 9.32 10.29 5.97
N VAL A 154 8.63 10.25 4.83
CA VAL A 154 8.95 9.34 3.73
C VAL A 154 10.36 9.60 3.19
N ASN A 155 10.72 10.88 2.98
CA ASN A 155 12.05 11.27 2.54
C ASN A 155 13.13 10.86 3.54
N ILE A 156 12.90 11.02 4.85
CA ILE A 156 13.84 10.55 5.88
C ILE A 156 14.05 9.04 5.78
N ARG A 157 12.98 8.25 5.56
CA ARG A 157 13.07 6.79 5.43
C ARG A 157 13.77 6.35 4.15
N MET A 158 13.58 7.05 3.03
CA MET A 158 14.23 6.76 1.74
C MET A 158 15.69 7.17 1.70
N ARG A 159 16.03 8.32 2.29
CA ARG A 159 17.35 8.94 2.13
C ARG A 159 18.50 8.02 2.53
N GLU A 160 19.48 7.84 1.65
CA GLU A 160 20.67 7.05 1.98
C GLU A 160 21.50 7.72 3.09
N LEU A 161 22.25 6.90 3.83
CA LEU A 161 23.12 7.42 4.88
C LEU A 161 24.32 8.15 4.27
N PRO A 162 24.50 9.45 4.54
CA PRO A 162 25.60 10.23 3.98
C PRO A 162 26.96 9.74 4.47
N LYS A 163 28.03 10.11 3.77
CA LYS A 163 29.41 9.75 4.15
C LYS A 163 29.90 10.54 5.36
N ASP A 164 29.42 11.76 5.53
CA ASP A 164 29.78 12.60 6.68
C ASP A 164 29.29 11.99 8.00
N LYS A 165 30.18 11.92 8.99
CA LYS A 165 29.91 11.19 10.24
C LYS A 165 28.85 11.89 11.10
N GLU A 166 28.81 13.22 11.09
CA GLU A 166 27.85 13.95 11.92
C GLU A 166 26.47 13.93 11.30
N GLU A 167 26.37 14.19 10.00
CA GLU A 167 25.12 14.13 9.25
C GLU A 167 24.54 12.71 9.27
N ARG A 168 25.39 11.68 9.12
CA ARG A 168 24.97 10.27 9.25
C ARG A 168 24.33 9.99 10.60
N ARG A 169 24.97 10.40 11.70
CA ARG A 169 24.42 10.20 13.06
C ARG A 169 23.09 10.91 13.25
N ARG A 170 22.92 12.10 12.68
CA ARG A 170 21.64 12.84 12.73
C ARG A 170 20.56 12.09 11.96
N LEU A 171 20.84 11.66 10.73
CA LEU A 171 19.89 10.93 9.91
C LEU A 171 19.52 9.56 10.51
N GLU A 172 20.48 8.84 11.10
CA GLU A 172 20.22 7.58 11.81
C GLU A 172 19.23 7.75 12.96
N LYS A 173 19.35 8.84 13.75
CA LYS A 173 18.40 9.14 14.82
C LYS A 173 16.99 9.39 14.28
N LEU A 174 16.87 10.17 13.20
CA LEU A 174 15.58 10.46 12.57
C LEU A 174 14.96 9.20 11.95
N LYS A 175 15.76 8.38 11.26
CA LYS A 175 15.30 7.10 10.71
C LYS A 175 14.81 6.15 11.82
N ARG A 176 15.45 6.12 12.98
CA ARG A 176 14.97 5.34 14.14
C ARG A 176 13.68 5.89 14.72
N LEU A 177 13.56 7.22 14.83
CA LEU A 177 12.37 7.88 15.35
C LEU A 177 11.14 7.60 14.48
N TYR A 178 11.32 7.65 13.17
CA TYR A 178 10.25 7.44 12.20
C TYR A 178 10.21 6.01 11.64
N ALA A 179 10.94 5.05 12.19
CA ALA A 179 10.94 3.69 11.68
C ALA A 179 9.52 3.09 11.74
N LEU A 180 9.11 2.43 10.66
CA LEU A 180 7.90 1.63 10.68
C LEU A 180 8.12 0.42 11.59
N LYS A 181 7.14 0.15 12.45
CA LYS A 181 7.08 -1.08 13.23
C LYS A 181 6.90 -2.25 12.27
N GLU A 182 7.67 -3.31 12.47
CA GLU A 182 7.55 -4.51 11.66
C GLU A 182 6.20 -5.19 11.92
N LYS A 183 5.52 -5.60 10.84
CA LYS A 183 4.35 -6.49 10.95
C LYS A 183 4.87 -7.91 11.22
N PRO A 184 4.18 -8.74 12.02
CA PRO A 184 4.62 -10.12 12.34
C PRO A 184 4.93 -10.97 11.10
N GLN A 185 4.19 -10.72 10.00
CA GLN A 185 4.37 -11.40 8.72
C GLN A 185 5.68 -11.01 8.02
N ASN A 186 6.12 -9.76 8.18
CA ASN A 186 7.40 -9.27 7.66
C ASN A 186 8.58 -9.80 8.47
N GLU A 187 8.45 -9.96 9.80
CA GLU A 187 9.47 -10.59 10.64
C GLU A 187 9.77 -12.03 10.16
N ALA A 188 8.73 -12.82 9.89
CA ALA A 188 8.88 -14.18 9.37
C ALA A 188 9.54 -14.21 7.98
N ARG A 189 9.21 -13.24 7.11
CA ARG A 189 9.79 -13.10 5.77
C ARG A 189 11.26 -12.65 5.83
N ILE A 190 11.60 -11.71 6.71
CA ILE A 190 12.95 -11.22 6.96
C ILE A 190 13.82 -12.35 7.54
N LYS A 191 13.31 -13.09 8.53
CA LYS A 191 14.00 -14.24 9.11
C LYS A 191 14.35 -15.29 8.04
N LYS A 192 13.40 -15.62 7.14
CA LYS A 192 13.68 -16.50 6.00
C LYS A 192 14.73 -15.94 5.03
N LYS A 193 14.72 -14.63 4.75
CA LYS A 193 15.74 -13.98 3.90
C LYS A 193 17.13 -14.01 4.56
N VAL A 194 17.23 -13.73 5.86
CA VAL A 194 18.50 -13.79 6.61
C VAL A 194 19.05 -15.22 6.62
N GLU A 195 18.23 -16.21 6.93
CA GLU A 195 18.62 -17.63 6.89
C GLU A 195 19.07 -18.10 5.49
N ALA A 196 18.51 -17.53 4.42
CA ALA A 196 18.91 -17.84 3.05
C ALA A 196 20.25 -17.17 2.68
N LEU A 197 20.52 -15.97 3.18
CA LEU A 197 21.80 -15.28 3.01
C LEU A 197 22.92 -15.99 3.77
N ASP A 198 22.67 -16.41 5.00
CA ASP A 198 23.64 -17.16 5.81
C ASP A 198 24.03 -18.49 5.12
N ARG A 199 23.05 -19.20 4.54
CA ARG A 199 23.32 -20.40 3.73
C ARG A 199 24.22 -20.11 2.54
N LYS A 200 23.88 -19.10 1.73
CA LYS A 200 24.71 -18.70 0.57
C LYS A 200 26.13 -18.29 0.96
N MET A 201 26.29 -17.59 2.09
CA MET A 201 27.59 -17.18 2.60
C MET A 201 28.43 -18.39 3.05
N ASN A 202 27.81 -19.37 3.70
CA ASN A 202 28.48 -20.62 4.09
C ASN A 202 28.90 -21.46 2.88
N ASP A 203 28.05 -21.56 1.85
CA ASP A 203 28.37 -22.28 0.61
C ASP A 203 29.53 -21.63 -0.15
N LEU A 204 29.56 -20.29 -0.20
CA LEU A 204 30.65 -19.53 -0.80
C LEU A 204 31.97 -19.73 -0.03
N ALA A 205 31.92 -19.71 1.31
CA ALA A 205 33.09 -19.97 2.15
C ALA A 205 33.64 -21.40 1.99
N ALA A 206 32.76 -22.39 1.81
CA ALA A 206 33.15 -23.77 1.54
C ALA A 206 33.80 -23.93 0.15
N ALA A 207 33.26 -23.25 -0.87
CA ALA A 207 33.81 -23.26 -2.23
C ALA A 207 35.20 -22.61 -2.31
N LEU A 208 35.45 -21.57 -1.50
CA LEU A 208 36.75 -20.91 -1.40
C LEU A 208 37.79 -21.77 -0.69
N ARG A 209 37.42 -22.54 0.35
CA ARG A 209 38.33 -23.50 1.00
C ARG A 209 38.80 -24.61 0.06
N ASN A 210 37.92 -25.11 -0.81
CA ASN A 210 38.28 -26.19 -1.75
C ASN A 210 39.16 -25.71 -2.92
N LYS A 211 39.28 -24.40 -3.17
CA LYS A 211 40.15 -23.85 -4.23
C LYS A 211 41.54 -23.41 -3.75
N GLY A 212 41.76 -23.26 -2.44
CA GLY A 212 43.04 -22.84 -1.86
C GLY A 212 43.99 -23.98 -1.46
N GLY A 213 43.57 -25.24 -1.61
CA GLY A 213 44.37 -26.43 -1.31
C GLY A 213 44.85 -27.13 -2.57
N ARG A 214 45.72 -26.48 -3.35
CA ARG A 214 46.47 -27.10 -4.45
C ARG A 214 47.84 -26.48 -4.58
#